data_AF-A0A383AVQ8-F1
#
_entry.id   AF-A0A383AVQ8-F1
#
_cell.length_a   1.000
_cell.length_b   1.000
_cell.length_c   1.000
_cell.angle_alpha   90.00
_cell.angle_beta   90.00
_cell.angle_gamma   90.00
#
_symmetry.space_group_name_H-M   'P 1'
#
loop_
_entity.id
_entity.type
_entity.pdbx_description
1 polymer ?
#
loop_
_entity_poly.entity_id
_entity_poly.type
_entity_poly.pdbx_seq_one_letter_code
_entity_poly.pdbx_strand_id
1 'polypeptide(L)'
;TSEDLNKMFKNYGELNNAKKITREIIKNRGKNEIKTTTQLNEIIYPLIPNRISNKILSRVYQAIRIEVNNELEAIRLLLKQTVELLKVGGRISLISYHSLEDRIVKRFFKTGKFQGEIEKDIYGNYSLPYKIIEKLIVPNQTEINKNIRARSAKLRIAERV
;
A
#
# COMPACT_ATOMS: atom_id res chain seq x y z
N THR A 1 -9.17 13.79 -12.83
CA THR A 1 -10.60 14.18 -12.90
C THR A 1 -11.31 13.89 -11.58
N SER A 2 -12.61 14.20 -11.45
CA SER A 2 -13.40 13.81 -10.27
C SER A 2 -13.42 12.29 -10.07
N GLU A 3 -13.51 11.55 -11.17
CA GLU A 3 -13.53 10.09 -11.14
C GLU A 3 -12.20 9.53 -10.63
N ASP A 4 -11.07 10.07 -11.12
CA ASP A 4 -9.74 9.63 -10.72
C ASP A 4 -9.49 9.90 -9.23
N LEU A 5 -9.86 11.09 -8.74
CA LEU A 5 -9.69 11.43 -7.33
C LEU A 5 -10.52 10.51 -6.43
N ASN A 6 -11.75 10.18 -6.86
CA ASN A 6 -12.58 9.20 -6.16
C ASN A 6 -11.98 7.78 -6.21
N LYS A 7 -11.45 7.35 -7.36
CA LYS A 7 -10.77 6.05 -7.50
C LYS A 7 -9.55 5.97 -6.59
N MET A 8 -8.72 7.01 -6.55
CA MET A 8 -7.56 7.12 -5.66
C MET A 8 -7.96 6.96 -4.19
N PHE A 9 -8.91 7.76 -3.70
CA PHE A 9 -9.36 7.67 -2.30
C PHE A 9 -10.01 6.32 -1.97
N LYS A 10 -10.74 5.73 -2.91
CA LYS A 10 -11.37 4.43 -2.73
C LYS A 10 -10.34 3.28 -2.72
N ASN A 11 -9.39 3.29 -3.65
CA ASN A 11 -8.47 2.17 -3.86
C ASN A 11 -7.24 2.24 -2.95
N TYR A 12 -6.67 3.43 -2.79
CA TYR A 12 -5.42 3.63 -2.03
C TYR A 12 -5.68 4.04 -0.58
N GLY A 13 -6.75 4.81 -0.35
CA GLY A 13 -7.20 5.16 1.01
C GLY A 13 -8.16 4.13 1.62
N GLU A 14 -8.72 3.21 0.81
CA GLU A 14 -9.75 2.26 1.23
C GLU A 14 -10.92 2.98 1.97
N LEU A 15 -11.28 4.20 1.52
CA LEU A 15 -12.24 5.11 2.16
C LEU A 15 -13.69 4.85 1.72
N ASN A 16 -14.57 4.55 2.68
CA ASN A 16 -16.00 4.31 2.41
C ASN A 16 -16.74 5.57 1.91
N ASN A 17 -16.34 6.74 2.41
CA ASN A 17 -16.92 8.05 2.05
C ASN A 17 -16.13 8.77 0.94
N ALA A 18 -15.33 8.05 0.14
CA ALA A 18 -14.49 8.61 -0.92
C ALA A 18 -15.24 9.57 -1.86
N LYS A 19 -16.48 9.22 -2.25
CA LYS A 19 -17.32 10.08 -3.11
C LYS A 19 -17.64 11.43 -2.47
N LYS A 20 -17.95 11.46 -1.17
CA LYS A 20 -18.27 12.70 -0.44
C LYS A 20 -17.02 13.57 -0.29
N ILE A 21 -15.89 12.97 0.11
CA ILE A 21 -14.60 13.65 0.23
C ILE A 21 -14.19 14.27 -1.10
N THR A 22 -14.26 13.50 -2.18
CA THR A 22 -13.91 13.97 -3.54
C THR A 22 -14.75 15.18 -3.96
N ARG A 23 -16.08 15.11 -3.76
CA ARG A 23 -16.99 16.21 -4.10
C ARG A 23 -16.64 17.49 -3.34
N GLU A 24 -16.42 17.38 -2.03
CA GLU A 24 -16.14 18.56 -1.21
C GLU A 24 -14.77 19.17 -1.52
N ILE A 25 -13.75 18.34 -1.81
CA ILE A 25 -12.44 18.82 -2.26
C ILE A 25 -12.57 19.59 -3.57
N ILE A 26 -13.28 19.05 -4.57
CA ILE A 26 -13.44 19.71 -5.88
C ILE A 26 -14.22 21.02 -5.73
N LYS A 27 -15.29 21.01 -4.93
CA LYS A 27 -16.09 22.20 -4.63
C LYS A 27 -15.26 23.31 -3.99
N ASN A 28 -14.42 22.97 -3.00
CA ASN A 28 -13.55 23.96 -2.36
C ASN A 28 -12.43 24.42 -3.28
N ARG A 29 -11.85 23.52 -4.09
CA ARG A 29 -10.85 23.86 -5.11
C ARG A 29 -11.38 24.83 -6.17
N GLY A 30 -12.68 24.76 -6.47
CA GLY A 30 -13.35 25.69 -7.37
C GLY A 30 -13.52 27.10 -6.80
N LYS A 31 -13.40 27.28 -5.48
CA LYS A 31 -13.44 28.59 -4.81
C LYS A 31 -12.03 29.16 -4.64
N ASN A 32 -11.13 28.37 -4.07
CA ASN A 32 -9.74 28.75 -3.79
C ASN A 32 -8.83 27.54 -3.94
N GLU A 33 -7.58 27.76 -4.35
CA GLU A 33 -6.57 26.71 -4.41
C GLU A 33 -6.26 26.15 -3.01
N ILE A 34 -6.15 24.82 -2.91
CA ILE A 34 -5.78 24.12 -1.67
C ILE A 34 -4.26 23.97 -1.66
N LYS A 35 -3.57 24.76 -0.83
CA LYS A 35 -2.10 24.86 -0.78
C LYS A 35 -1.49 24.16 0.42
N THR A 36 -2.24 23.99 1.50
CA THR A 36 -1.71 23.43 2.76
C THR A 36 -2.50 22.22 3.24
N THR A 37 -1.84 21.40 4.04
CA THR A 37 -2.47 20.26 4.73
C THR A 37 -3.56 20.71 5.70
N THR A 38 -3.38 21.87 6.35
CA THR A 38 -4.40 22.47 7.23
C THR A 38 -5.68 22.78 6.47
N GLN A 39 -5.59 23.40 5.29
CA GLN A 39 -6.75 23.68 4.43
C GLN A 39 -7.46 22.40 3.99
N LEU A 40 -6.68 21.37 3.61
CA LEU A 40 -7.27 20.07 3.26
C LEU A 40 -7.97 19.43 4.46
N ASN A 41 -7.39 19.53 5.66
CA ASN A 41 -7.99 19.02 6.88
C ASN A 41 -9.31 19.73 7.19
N GLU A 42 -9.38 21.05 7.09
CA GLU A 42 -10.61 21.85 7.30
C GLU A 42 -11.75 21.42 6.38
N ILE A 43 -11.43 21.05 5.14
CA ILE A 43 -12.42 20.54 4.17
C ILE A 43 -12.94 19.16 4.57
N ILE A 44 -12.08 18.30 5.12
CA ILE A 44 -12.39 16.89 5.37
C ILE A 44 -12.97 16.66 6.77
N TYR A 45 -12.53 17.40 7.79
CA TYR A 45 -12.96 17.25 9.17
C TYR A 45 -14.49 17.23 9.34
N PRO A 46 -15.27 18.12 8.71
CA PRO A 46 -16.74 18.11 8.81
C PRO A 46 -17.40 16.86 8.22
N LEU A 47 -16.69 16.10 7.37
CA LEU A 47 -17.21 14.94 6.66
C LEU A 47 -16.97 13.61 7.40
N ILE A 48 -16.30 13.65 8.55
CA ILE A 48 -15.82 12.46 9.26
C ILE A 48 -16.18 12.50 10.76
N PRO A 49 -16.44 11.36 11.40
CA PRO A 49 -16.70 11.34 12.84
C PRO A 49 -15.44 11.66 13.65
N ASN A 50 -15.56 12.57 14.64
CA ASN A 50 -14.43 13.01 15.48
C ASN A 50 -13.63 11.85 16.10
N ARG A 51 -14.31 10.81 16.59
CA ARG A 51 -13.68 9.64 17.23
C ARG A 51 -12.68 8.90 16.34
N ILE A 52 -12.87 8.91 15.02
CA ILE A 52 -12.01 8.19 14.06
C ILE A 52 -11.33 9.13 13.08
N SER A 53 -11.33 10.44 13.37
CA SER A 53 -10.84 11.49 12.48
C SER A 53 -9.39 11.25 12.04
N ASN A 54 -8.50 11.03 13.01
CA ASN A 54 -7.08 10.74 12.75
C ASN A 54 -6.87 9.50 11.87
N LYS A 55 -7.71 8.47 12.03
CA LYS A 55 -7.64 7.24 11.23
C LYS A 55 -8.10 7.47 9.79
N ILE A 56 -9.07 8.36 9.57
CA ILE A 56 -9.54 8.68 8.22
C ILE A 56 -8.55 9.64 7.54
N LEU A 57 -8.09 10.68 8.24
CA LEU A 57 -7.09 11.61 7.70
C LEU A 57 -5.80 10.88 7.31
N SER A 58 -5.30 9.96 8.13
CA SER A 58 -4.10 9.18 7.77
C SER A 58 -4.29 8.39 6.47
N ARG A 59 -5.49 7.87 6.20
CA ARG A 59 -5.84 7.16 4.96
C ARG A 59 -6.01 8.10 3.76
N VAL A 60 -6.51 9.31 3.97
CA VAL A 60 -6.54 10.38 2.95
C VAL A 60 -5.12 10.70 2.52
N TYR A 61 -4.24 11.01 3.47
CA TYR A 61 -2.84 11.31 3.17
C TYR A 61 -2.09 10.12 2.58
N GLN A 62 -2.38 8.89 3.05
CA GLN A 62 -1.85 7.68 2.45
C GLN A 62 -2.25 7.59 0.96
N ALA A 63 -3.51 7.83 0.62
CA ALA A 63 -3.97 7.77 -0.76
C ALA A 63 -3.24 8.77 -1.66
N ILE A 64 -3.14 10.02 -1.19
CA ILE A 64 -2.43 11.09 -1.92
C ILE A 64 -0.96 10.74 -2.07
N ARG A 65 -0.30 10.28 -1.00
CA ARG A 65 1.12 9.91 -1.02
C ARG A 65 1.40 8.76 -2.00
N ILE A 66 0.55 7.74 -2.01
CA ILE A 66 0.67 6.61 -2.94
C ILE A 66 0.54 7.07 -4.39
N GLU A 67 -0.47 7.90 -4.70
CA GLU A 67 -0.70 8.42 -6.05
C GLU A 67 0.45 9.30 -6.52
N VAL A 68 0.83 10.30 -5.73
CA VAL A 68 1.85 11.29 -6.11
C VAL A 68 3.20 10.63 -6.38
N ASN A 69 3.56 9.60 -5.61
CA ASN A 69 4.85 8.93 -5.74
C ASN A 69 4.79 7.62 -6.55
N ASN A 70 3.63 7.26 -7.11
CA ASN A 70 3.42 5.99 -7.81
C ASN A 70 3.94 4.76 -7.03
N GLU A 71 3.76 4.75 -5.70
CA GLU A 71 4.48 3.82 -4.80
C GLU A 71 4.19 2.35 -5.11
N LEU A 72 2.92 2.02 -5.41
CA LEU A 72 2.53 0.64 -5.70
C LEU A 72 3.10 0.14 -7.02
N GLU A 73 3.23 1.00 -8.03
CA GLU A 73 3.89 0.62 -9.29
C GLU A 73 5.40 0.47 -9.11
N ALA A 74 6.03 1.36 -8.34
CA ALA A 74 7.45 1.25 -8.01
C ALA A 74 7.76 -0.09 -7.32
N ILE A 75 6.91 -0.54 -6.38
CA ILE A 75 7.06 -1.84 -5.72
C ILE A 75 6.89 -3.00 -6.71
N ARG A 76 5.92 -2.91 -7.64
CA ARG A 76 5.73 -3.95 -8.65
C ARG A 76 6.94 -4.07 -9.58
N LEU A 77 7.51 -2.94 -10.01
CA LEU A 77 8.70 -2.91 -10.85
C LEU A 77 9.91 -3.47 -10.10
N LEU A 78 10.14 -3.03 -8.86
CA LEU A 78 11.18 -3.57 -7.98
C LEU A 78 11.10 -5.09 -7.89
N LEU A 79 9.92 -5.62 -7.56
CA LEU A 79 9.71 -7.06 -7.39
C LEU A 79 9.93 -7.86 -8.68
N LYS A 80 9.60 -7.31 -9.86
CA LYS A 80 9.93 -7.96 -11.13
C LYS A 80 11.44 -8.03 -11.34
N GLN A 81 12.13 -6.91 -11.14
CA GLN A 81 13.58 -6.82 -11.33
C GLN A 81 14.34 -7.74 -10.37
N THR A 82 13.84 -7.95 -9.14
CA THR A 82 14.51 -8.83 -8.18
C THR A 82 14.57 -10.29 -8.64
N VAL A 83 13.70 -10.73 -9.55
CA VAL A 83 13.74 -12.11 -10.09
C VAL A 83 14.95 -12.31 -11.00
N GLU A 84 15.31 -11.27 -11.75
CA GLU A 84 16.44 -11.28 -12.70
C GLU A 84 17.77 -11.00 -12.01
N LEU A 85 17.77 -10.15 -10.98
CA LEU A 85 18.99 -9.71 -10.30
C LEU A 85 19.48 -10.69 -9.22
N LEU A 86 18.57 -11.43 -8.58
CA LEU A 86 18.95 -12.39 -7.54
C LEU A 86 19.38 -13.72 -8.17
N LYS A 87 20.57 -14.18 -7.77
CA LYS A 87 21.02 -15.55 -8.02
C LYS A 87 20.10 -16.54 -7.30
N VAL A 88 20.00 -17.78 -7.81
CA VAL A 88 19.35 -18.88 -7.10
C VAL A 88 19.98 -19.06 -5.70
N GLY A 89 19.15 -19.22 -4.67
CA GLY A 89 19.55 -19.19 -3.26
C GLY A 89 19.70 -17.79 -2.66
N GLY A 90 19.65 -16.73 -3.47
CA GLY A 90 19.70 -15.34 -3.02
C GLY A 90 18.42 -14.93 -2.27
N ARG A 91 18.55 -14.13 -1.21
CA ARG A 91 17.42 -13.73 -0.36
C ARG A 91 17.01 -12.29 -0.57
N ILE A 92 15.71 -12.05 -0.42
CA ILE A 92 15.09 -10.73 -0.39
C ILE A 92 14.36 -10.54 0.93
N SER A 93 14.54 -9.38 1.54
CA SER A 93 13.94 -8.97 2.80
C SER A 93 13.24 -7.62 2.60
N LEU A 94 11.91 -7.59 2.75
CA LEU A 94 11.11 -6.38 2.50
C LEU A 94 10.27 -6.03 3.71
N ILE A 95 10.33 -4.77 4.13
CA ILE A 95 9.50 -4.20 5.18
C ILE A 95 8.43 -3.31 4.53
N SER A 96 7.17 -3.59 4.82
CA SER A 96 6.03 -2.78 4.39
C SER A 96 5.32 -2.16 5.60
N TYR A 97 4.76 -0.97 5.44
CA TYR A 97 4.09 -0.26 6.54
C TYR A 97 2.57 -0.28 6.40
N HIS A 98 2.04 -0.48 5.19
CA HIS A 98 0.59 -0.56 4.99
C HIS A 98 0.11 -1.80 4.24
N SER A 99 -1.18 -2.07 4.37
CA SER A 99 -1.83 -3.28 3.85
C SER A 99 -1.68 -3.45 2.33
N LEU A 100 -1.73 -2.36 1.56
CA LEU A 100 -1.59 -2.41 0.10
C LEU A 100 -0.21 -2.89 -0.35
N GLU A 101 0.87 -2.35 0.23
CA GLU A 101 2.25 -2.80 0.01
C GLU A 101 2.42 -4.28 0.36
N ASP A 102 2.05 -4.65 1.59
CA ASP A 102 2.18 -6.02 2.10
C ASP A 102 1.44 -7.02 1.20
N ARG A 103 0.25 -6.64 0.71
CA ARG A 103 -0.56 -7.47 -0.19
C ARG A 103 0.14 -7.73 -1.51
N ILE A 104 0.79 -6.71 -2.10
CA ILE A 104 1.55 -6.85 -3.35
C ILE A 104 2.72 -7.80 -3.14
N VAL A 105 3.53 -7.58 -2.09
CA VAL A 105 4.71 -8.42 -1.77
C VAL A 105 4.28 -9.86 -1.48
N LYS A 106 3.30 -10.04 -0.58
CA LYS A 106 2.76 -11.36 -0.20
C LYS A 106 2.30 -12.14 -1.42
N ARG A 107 1.53 -11.50 -2.30
CA ARG A 107 0.98 -12.17 -3.47
C ARG A 107 2.09 -12.55 -4.44
N PHE A 108 3.00 -11.62 -4.71
CA PHE A 108 4.09 -11.87 -5.62
C PHE A 108 5.01 -13.00 -5.15
N PHE A 109 5.38 -13.04 -3.86
CA PHE A 109 6.14 -14.17 -3.31
C PHE A 109 5.39 -15.50 -3.36
N LYS A 110 4.05 -15.48 -3.28
CA LYS A 110 3.23 -16.70 -3.32
C LYS A 110 2.97 -17.21 -4.74
N THR A 111 2.83 -16.32 -5.72
CA THR A 111 2.29 -16.66 -7.04
C THR A 111 3.15 -16.21 -8.21
N GLY A 112 4.23 -15.46 -7.98
CA GLY A 112 5.02 -14.80 -9.03
C GLY A 112 4.28 -13.71 -9.80
N LYS A 113 3.06 -13.34 -9.38
CA LYS A 113 2.16 -12.44 -10.09
C LYS A 113 1.53 -11.42 -9.15
N PHE A 114 1.14 -10.27 -9.69
CA PHE A 114 0.41 -9.24 -8.94
C PHE A 114 -1.11 -9.41 -9.00
N GLN A 115 -1.62 -10.13 -10.01
CA GLN A 115 -3.03 -10.42 -10.25
C GLN A 115 -3.19 -11.80 -10.93
N GLY A 116 -4.40 -12.34 -10.96
CA GLY A 116 -4.68 -13.65 -11.57
C GLY A 116 -4.27 -14.86 -10.70
N GLU A 117 -4.46 -16.05 -11.28
CA GLU A 117 -4.13 -17.33 -10.65
C GLU A 117 -2.70 -17.79 -10.99
N ILE A 118 -2.22 -18.77 -10.22
CA ILE A 118 -0.91 -19.39 -10.42
C ILE A 118 -0.98 -20.20 -11.72
N GLU A 119 -0.03 -19.97 -12.63
CA GLU A 119 0.10 -20.81 -13.81
C GLU A 119 0.65 -22.18 -13.41
N LYS A 120 -0.06 -23.22 -13.86
CA LYS A 120 0.39 -24.59 -13.78
C LYS A 120 0.97 -24.95 -15.15
N ASP A 121 2.11 -25.64 -15.15
CA ASP A 121 2.56 -26.30 -16.37
C ASP A 121 1.63 -27.47 -16.74
N ILE A 122 1.86 -28.06 -17.90
CA ILE A 122 1.15 -29.26 -18.40
C ILE A 122 1.25 -30.48 -17.47
N TYR A 123 2.17 -30.47 -16.51
CA TYR A 123 2.39 -31.53 -15.52
C TYR A 123 1.87 -31.16 -14.12
N GLY A 124 1.25 -29.99 -13.96
CA GLY A 124 0.71 -29.50 -12.70
C GLY A 124 1.73 -28.85 -11.76
N ASN A 125 2.98 -28.64 -12.17
CA ASN A 125 3.99 -27.96 -11.38
C ASN A 125 3.81 -26.44 -11.43
N TYR A 126 4.17 -25.79 -10.33
CA TYR A 126 4.16 -24.34 -10.21
C TYR A 126 5.56 -23.79 -10.49
N SER A 127 5.67 -22.87 -11.45
CA SER A 127 6.90 -22.07 -11.62
C SER A 127 6.80 -20.82 -10.76
N LEU A 128 7.30 -20.92 -9.52
CA LEU A 128 7.34 -19.80 -8.57
C LEU A 128 8.74 -19.19 -8.56
N PRO A 129 8.87 -17.86 -8.66
CA PRO A 129 10.19 -17.22 -8.64
C PRO A 129 10.87 -17.27 -7.26
N TYR A 130 10.07 -17.45 -6.20
CA TYR A 130 10.52 -17.40 -4.82
C TYR A 130 9.94 -18.53 -3.96
N LYS A 131 10.74 -18.97 -2.99
CA LYS A 131 10.32 -19.75 -1.83
C LYS A 131 10.24 -18.84 -0.62
N ILE A 132 9.09 -18.84 0.06
CA ILE A 132 8.90 -18.07 1.29
C ILE A 132 9.72 -18.74 2.40
N ILE A 133 10.64 -17.98 3.01
CA ILE A 133 11.44 -18.44 4.16
C ILE A 133 10.66 -18.24 5.44
N GLU A 134 10.04 -17.06 5.60
CA GLU A 134 9.29 -16.72 6.80
C GLU A 134 7.98 -16.02 6.45
N LYS A 135 6.88 -16.44 7.09
CA LYS A 135 5.53 -16.06 6.67
C LYS A 135 5.24 -14.58 6.89
N LEU A 136 5.64 -14.01 8.03
CA LEU A 136 5.46 -12.60 8.39
C LEU A 136 6.12 -12.36 9.76
N ILE A 137 7.02 -11.38 9.85
CA ILE A 137 7.54 -10.88 11.12
C ILE A 137 6.92 -9.50 11.39
N VAL A 138 6.49 -9.27 12.64
CA VAL A 138 5.93 -8.01 13.12
C VAL A 138 6.72 -7.52 14.34
N PRO A 139 6.78 -6.20 14.57
CA PRO A 139 7.48 -5.65 15.73
C PRO A 139 6.84 -6.13 17.03
N ASN A 140 7.66 -6.29 18.06
CA ASN A 140 7.18 -6.58 19.42
C ASN A 140 6.83 -5.29 20.18
N GLN A 141 6.20 -5.42 21.35
CA GLN A 141 5.76 -4.26 22.14
C GLN A 141 6.94 -3.37 22.57
N THR A 142 8.08 -3.95 22.91
CA THR A 142 9.29 -3.22 23.30
C THR A 142 9.81 -2.34 22.16
N GLU A 143 9.80 -2.85 20.94
CA GLU A 143 10.19 -2.11 19.73
C GLU A 143 9.19 -0.99 19.43
N ILE A 144 7.89 -1.25 19.53
CA ILE A 144 6.84 -0.24 19.31
C ILE A 144 6.96 0.90 20.33
N ASN A 145 7.27 0.59 21.59
CA ASN A 145 7.45 1.59 22.64
C ASN A 145 8.69 2.48 22.39
N LYS A 146 9.76 1.92 21.82
CA LYS A 146 10.95 2.67 21.41
C LYS A 146 10.76 3.45 20.11
N ASN A 147 9.97 2.91 19.18
CA ASN A 147 9.71 3.49 17.88
C ASN A 147 8.25 3.29 17.47
N ILE A 148 7.41 4.28 17.74
CA ILE A 148 5.98 4.19 17.45
C ILE A 148 5.67 4.03 15.95
N ARG A 149 6.61 4.44 15.06
CA ARG A 149 6.48 4.27 13.60
C ARG A 149 6.62 2.80 13.18
N ALA A 150 7.30 1.99 13.99
CA ALA A 150 7.44 0.56 13.73
C ALA A 150 6.11 -0.18 13.82
N ARG A 151 5.11 0.32 14.56
CA ARG A 151 3.84 -0.38 14.87
C ARG A 151 3.12 -1.05 13.70
N SER A 152 3.30 -0.56 12.47
CA SER A 152 2.61 -1.06 11.28
C SER A 152 3.54 -1.85 10.33
N ALA A 153 4.83 -1.92 10.65
CA ALA A 153 5.86 -2.63 9.92
C ALA A 153 5.54 -4.13 9.83
N LYS A 154 5.73 -4.68 8.64
CA LYS A 154 5.55 -6.08 8.29
C LYS A 154 6.72 -6.51 7.44
N LEU A 155 7.54 -7.40 7.99
CA LEU A 155 8.71 -7.95 7.32
C LEU A 155 8.35 -9.28 6.65
N ARG A 156 8.73 -9.41 5.37
CA ARG A 156 8.64 -10.64 4.58
C ARG A 156 10.00 -11.02 4.02
N ILE A 157 10.33 -12.31 4.13
CA ILE A 157 11.61 -12.86 3.66
C ILE A 157 11.33 -14.00 2.69
N ALA A 158 11.96 -13.95 1.52
CA ALA A 158 11.89 -15.00 0.51
C ALA A 158 13.25 -15.25 -0.14
N GLU A 159 13.39 -16.41 -0.76
CA GLU A 159 14.61 -16.88 -1.40
C GLU A 159 14.33 -17.23 -2.87
N ARG A 160 15.20 -16.82 -3.78
CA ARG A 160 15.09 -17.10 -5.21
C ARG A 160 15.33 -18.59 -5.47
N VAL A 161 14.42 -19.25 -6.19
CA VAL A 161 14.51 -20.69 -6.52
C VAL A 161 14.74 -20.98 -7.99
#